data_AF-A0A6F9XUF1-F1
#
_entry.id   AF-A0A6F9XUF1-F1
#
_cell.length_a   1.000
_cell.length_b   1.000
_cell.length_c   1.000
_cell.angle_alpha   90.00
_cell.angle_beta   90.00
_cell.angle_gamma   90.00
#
_symmetry.space_group_name_H-M   'P 1'
#
loop_
_entity.id
_entity.type
_entity.pdbx_description
1 polymer ?
#
loop_
_entity_poly.entity_id
_entity_poly.type
_entity_poly.pdbx_seq_one_letter_code
_entity_poly.pdbx_strand_id
1 'polypeptide(L)'
;MNDKLTPTELKVLAIIPYGVKEPIKTKEIQTRTGLEIRTIRKIISHLITEHNIKIGAIRTGKEQGYFIATNRQELELAIRPLQAQINDMNRRIASLKDNAYF
;
A
#
# COMPACT_ATOMS: atom_id res chain seq x y z
N MET A 1 10.84 16.51 -6.16
CA MET A 1 10.85 16.49 -4.69
C MET A 1 9.98 17.65 -4.23
N ASN A 2 8.67 17.44 -4.12
CA ASN A 2 7.78 18.50 -3.66
C ASN A 2 7.15 18.14 -2.32
N ASP A 3 7.28 19.13 -1.45
CA ASP A 3 6.40 19.49 -0.35
C ASP A 3 6.32 18.59 0.87
N LYS A 4 6.55 19.27 1.99
CA LYS A 4 6.45 18.83 3.37
C LYS A 4 5.17 17.99 3.54
N LEU A 5 5.32 16.77 4.08
CA LEU A 5 4.17 15.92 4.44
C LEU A 5 3.12 16.74 5.18
N THR A 6 1.86 16.60 4.81
CA THR A 6 0.76 17.22 5.54
C THR A 6 0.69 16.67 6.97
N PRO A 7 0.11 17.40 7.94
CA PRO A 7 -0.07 16.89 9.29
C PRO A 7 -0.81 15.55 9.34
N THR A 8 -1.77 15.35 8.44
CA THR A 8 -2.56 14.11 8.34
C THR A 8 -1.72 12.96 7.79
N GLU A 9 -0.89 13.21 6.77
CA GLU A 9 0.06 12.22 6.25
C GLU A 9 1.09 11.82 7.30
N LEU A 10 1.64 12.78 8.04
CA LEU A 10 2.54 12.52 9.17
C LEU A 10 1.87 11.66 10.23
N LYS A 11 0.61 11.95 10.58
CA LYS A 11 -0.15 11.18 11.57
C LYS A 11 -0.33 9.72 11.13
N VAL A 12 -0.67 9.48 9.86
CA VAL A 12 -0.79 8.12 9.32
C VAL A 12 0.57 7.43 9.28
N LEU A 13 1.60 8.09 8.75
CA LEU A 13 2.94 7.55 8.63
C LEU A 13 3.52 7.13 9.97
N ALA A 14 3.36 7.96 11.01
CA ALA A 14 3.87 7.70 12.35
C ALA A 14 3.26 6.45 13.02
N ILE A 15 2.12 5.98 12.53
CA ILE A 15 1.42 4.81 13.06
C ILE A 15 1.79 3.53 12.30
N ILE A 16 2.34 3.63 11.10
CA ILE A 16 2.75 2.46 10.33
C ILE A 16 4.08 1.92 10.91
N PRO A 17 4.11 0.65 11.36
CA PRO A 17 5.29 0.07 11.98
C PRO A 17 6.37 -0.23 10.94
N TYR A 18 7.62 -0.26 11.41
CA TYR A 18 8.77 -0.70 10.63
C TYR A 18 8.90 -2.22 10.72
N GLY A 19 9.04 -2.87 9.58
CA GLY A 19 9.21 -4.31 9.49
C GLY A 19 7.91 -5.09 9.38
N VAL A 20 8.00 -6.29 8.80
CA VAL A 20 6.82 -7.06 8.37
C VAL A 20 6.14 -7.86 9.50
N LYS A 21 6.81 -8.02 10.65
CA LYS A 21 6.36 -8.91 11.75
C LYS A 21 5.10 -8.44 12.47
N GLU A 22 4.87 -7.13 12.52
CA GLU A 22 3.73 -6.55 13.24
C GLU A 22 2.99 -5.55 12.36
N PRO A 23 2.43 -5.97 11.20
CA PRO A 23 1.82 -5.05 10.26
C PRO A 23 0.51 -4.50 10.81
N ILE A 24 0.23 -3.22 10.56
CA ILE A 24 -0.95 -2.55 11.11
C ILE A 24 -2.16 -2.62 10.17
N LYS A 25 -3.31 -2.99 10.72
CA LYS A 25 -4.57 -3.07 9.96
C LYS A 25 -5.15 -1.68 9.70
N THR A 26 -5.80 -1.50 8.55
CA THR A 26 -6.44 -0.21 8.21
C THR A 26 -7.48 0.23 9.24
N LYS A 27 -8.23 -0.71 9.84
CA LYS A 27 -9.18 -0.43 10.93
C LYS A 27 -8.48 0.12 12.17
N GLU A 28 -7.28 -0.36 12.46
CA GLU A 28 -6.51 0.11 13.61
C GLU A 28 -5.93 1.52 13.35
N ILE A 29 -5.46 1.77 12.13
CA ILE A 29 -5.09 3.13 11.71
C ILE A 29 -6.31 4.06 11.86
N GLN A 30 -7.50 3.64 11.43
CA GLN A 30 -8.74 4.41 11.62
C GLN A 30 -9.01 4.72 13.09
N THR A 31 -8.98 3.72 13.97
CA THR A 31 -9.18 3.93 15.41
C THR A 31 -8.17 4.91 16.00
N ARG A 32 -6.89 4.82 15.63
CA ARG A 32 -5.82 5.69 16.16
C ARG A 32 -5.82 7.10 15.55
N THR A 33 -6.31 7.26 14.32
CA THR A 33 -6.25 8.55 13.60
C THR A 33 -7.55 9.33 13.60
N GLY A 34 -8.70 8.65 13.71
CA GLY A 34 -10.03 9.20 13.47
C GLY A 34 -10.36 9.40 11.98
N LEU A 35 -9.51 8.94 11.07
CA LEU A 35 -9.69 9.13 9.63
C LEU A 35 -10.52 8.02 9.01
N GLU A 36 -11.32 8.37 8.00
CA GLU A 36 -12.04 7.40 7.19
C GLU A 36 -11.09 6.46 6.44
N ILE A 37 -11.49 5.20 6.29
CA ILE A 37 -10.70 4.15 5.62
C ILE A 37 -10.28 4.56 4.21
N ARG A 38 -11.17 5.23 3.46
CA ARG A 38 -10.88 5.71 2.10
C ARG A 38 -9.76 6.76 2.12
N THR A 39 -9.79 7.67 3.09
CA THR A 39 -8.76 8.72 3.28
C THR A 39 -7.43 8.09 3.65
N ILE A 40 -7.42 7.12 4.57
CA ILE A 40 -6.21 6.38 4.96
C ILE A 40 -5.56 5.72 3.75
N ARG A 41 -6.34 5.00 2.93
CA ARG A 41 -5.81 4.32 1.74
C ARG A 41 -5.25 5.30 0.71
N LYS A 42 -5.89 6.46 0.53
CA LYS A 42 -5.39 7.52 -0.35
C LYS A 42 -4.06 8.09 0.16
N ILE A 43 -3.98 8.39 1.45
CA ILE A 43 -2.75 8.86 2.11
C ILE A 43 -1.63 7.84 1.92
N ILE A 44 -1.87 6.56 2.20
CA ILE A 44 -0.86 5.51 2.01
C ILE A 44 -0.37 5.45 0.56
N SER A 45 -1.28 5.58 -0.42
CA SER A 45 -0.90 5.65 -1.83
C SER A 45 0.00 6.84 -2.13
N HIS A 46 -0.34 8.04 -1.64
CA HIS A 46 0.47 9.25 -1.80
C HIS A 46 1.84 9.12 -1.13
N LEU A 47 1.89 8.57 0.09
CA LEU A 47 3.15 8.29 0.80
C LEU A 47 4.08 7.40 -0.04
N ILE A 48 3.53 6.42 -0.76
CA ILE A 48 4.30 5.54 -1.64
C ILE A 48 4.73 6.25 -2.93
N THR A 49 3.79 6.83 -3.68
CA THR A 49 4.04 7.30 -5.05
C THR A 49 4.67 8.69 -5.12
N GLU A 50 4.27 9.60 -4.23
CA GLU A 50 4.73 10.99 -4.24
C GLU A 50 5.91 11.21 -3.28
N HIS A 51 5.91 10.50 -2.15
CA HIS A 51 6.93 10.65 -1.10
C HIS A 51 7.96 9.51 -1.05
N ASN A 52 7.85 8.51 -1.92
CA ASN A 52 8.80 7.39 -2.06
C ASN A 52 9.01 6.58 -0.77
N ILE A 53 8.01 6.53 0.11
CA ILE A 53 8.07 5.74 1.34
C ILE A 53 7.77 4.28 1.00
N LYS A 54 8.66 3.38 1.44
CA LYS A 54 8.62 1.94 1.14
C LYS A 54 7.57 1.19 1.97
N ILE A 55 6.30 1.53 1.79
CA ILE A 55 5.18 0.89 2.50
C ILE A 55 4.75 -0.37 1.74
N GLY A 56 4.83 -1.52 2.40
CA GLY A 56 4.26 -2.78 1.94
C GLY A 56 2.88 -3.06 2.54
N ALA A 57 2.16 -4.01 1.93
CA ALA A 57 0.86 -4.46 2.42
C ALA A 57 0.71 -5.98 2.30
N ILE A 58 0.43 -6.65 3.43
CA ILE A 58 0.01 -8.05 3.46
C ILE A 58 -1.52 -8.09 3.42
N ARG A 59 -2.07 -8.79 2.41
CA ARG A 59 -3.52 -8.82 2.14
C ARG A 59 -4.23 -10.05 2.70
N THR A 60 -3.50 -11.09 3.09
CA THR A 60 -4.04 -12.38 3.53
C THR A 60 -3.30 -12.92 4.74
N GLY A 61 -3.95 -13.80 5.51
CA GLY A 61 -3.35 -14.43 6.69
C GLY A 61 -3.56 -13.65 8.00
N LYS A 62 -2.92 -14.14 9.07
CA LYS A 62 -3.03 -13.56 10.43
C LYS A 62 -2.31 -12.20 10.53
N GLU A 63 -1.14 -12.07 9.90
CA GLU A 63 -0.31 -10.87 9.85
C GLU A 63 -0.66 -10.00 8.63
N GLN A 64 -1.94 -9.64 8.48
CA GLN A 64 -2.39 -8.75 7.42
C GLN A 64 -2.32 -7.28 7.87
N GLY A 65 -1.89 -6.38 6.99
CA GLY A 65 -1.77 -4.95 7.28
C GLY A 65 -0.68 -4.26 6.49
N TYR A 66 -0.40 -3.01 6.85
CA TYR A 66 0.65 -2.17 6.28
C TYR A 66 1.89 -2.16 7.16
N PHE A 67 3.06 -2.03 6.54
CA PHE A 67 4.35 -1.92 7.21
C PHE A 67 5.32 -1.09 6.36
N ILE A 68 6.34 -0.48 6.96
CA ILE A 68 7.46 0.15 6.25
C ILE A 68 8.58 -0.88 6.14
N ALA A 69 8.99 -1.22 4.93
CA ALA A 69 10.06 -2.18 4.69
C ALA A 69 11.42 -1.63 5.17
N THR A 70 12.12 -2.43 5.97
CA THR A 70 13.41 -2.08 6.59
C THR A 70 14.59 -2.73 5.91
N ASN A 71 14.36 -3.78 5.12
CA ASN A 71 15.39 -4.54 4.44
C ASN A 71 14.90 -5.00 3.06
N ARG A 72 15.82 -5.59 2.27
CA ARG A 72 15.55 -6.01 0.90
C ARG A 72 14.48 -7.12 0.81
N GLN A 73 14.48 -8.06 1.73
CA GLN A 73 13.52 -9.17 1.73
C GLN A 73 12.09 -8.64 1.96
N GLU A 74 11.92 -7.73 2.92
CA GLU A 74 10.64 -7.06 3.18
C GLU A 74 10.19 -6.19 2.00
N LEU A 75 11.13 -5.53 1.32
CA LEU A 75 10.84 -4.76 0.12
C LEU A 75 10.38 -5.67 -1.03
N GLU A 76 11.03 -6.82 -1.23
CA GLU A 76 10.63 -7.82 -2.21
C GLU A 76 9.23 -8.40 -1.89
N LEU A 77 8.91 -8.63 -0.61
CA LEU A 77 7.58 -9.01 -0.16
C LEU A 77 6.52 -7.94 -0.49
N ALA A 78 6.87 -6.65 -0.38
CA ALA A 78 5.99 -5.55 -0.74
C ALA A 78 5.77 -5.45 -2.28
N ILE A 79 6.80 -5.71 -3.08
CA ILE A 79 6.78 -5.55 -4.55
C ILE A 79 6.09 -6.72 -5.24
N ARG A 80 6.32 -7.97 -4.80
CA ARG A 80 5.78 -9.18 -5.43
C ARG A 80 4.27 -9.15 -5.74
N PRO A 81 3.38 -8.74 -4.81
CA PRO A 81 1.96 -8.68 -5.11
C PRO A 81 1.59 -7.60 -6.14
N LEU A 82 2.40 -6.52 -6.27
CA LEU A 82 2.20 -5.48 -7.28
C LEU A 82 2.55 -6.01 -8.67
N GLN A 83 3.64 -6.75 -8.80
CA GLN A 83 4.03 -7.40 -10.07
C GLN A 83 2.97 -8.43 -10.50
N ALA A 84 2.45 -9.23 -9.57
CA ALA A 84 1.36 -10.16 -9.85
C ALA A 84 0.11 -9.41 -10.36
N GLN A 85 -0.24 -8.30 -9.72
CA GLN A 85 -1.36 -7.45 -10.13
C GLN A 85 -1.16 -6.86 -11.53
N ILE A 86 0.05 -6.43 -11.89
CA ILE A 86 0.37 -5.96 -13.25
C ILE A 86 0.14 -7.09 -14.27
N ASN A 87 0.59 -8.32 -13.97
CA ASN A 87 0.39 -9.46 -14.86
C ASN A 87 -1.10 -9.81 -15.04
N ASP A 88 -1.88 -9.78 -13.95
CA ASP A 88 -3.34 -9.97 -14.00
C ASP A 88 -4.02 -8.89 -14.84
N MET A 89 -3.61 -7.63 -14.67
CA MET A 89 -4.13 -6.51 -15.46
C MET A 89 -3.80 -6.64 -16.95
N ASN A 90 -2.59 -7.06 -17.29
CA ASN A 90 -2.18 -7.30 -18.68
C ASN A 90 -2.99 -8.42 -19.33
N ARG A 91 -3.22 -9.54 -18.61
CA ARG A 91 -4.10 -10.62 -19.08
C ARG A 91 -5.52 -10.11 -19.34
N ARG A 92 -6.06 -9.32 -18.41
CA ARG A 92 -7.40 -8.74 -18.56
C ARG A 92 -7.49 -7.81 -19.78
N ILE A 93 -6.48 -6.97 -20.01
CA ILE A 93 -6.44 -6.10 -21.19
C ILE A 93 -6.39 -6.94 -22.47
N ALA A 94 -5.55 -7.98 -22.53
CA ALA A 94 -5.47 -8.87 -23.68
C ALA A 94 -6.82 -9.52 -23.99
N SER A 95 -7.50 -10.09 -22.98
CA SER A 95 -8.84 -10.68 -23.16
C SER A 95 -9.89 -9.66 -23.61
N LEU A 96 -9.77 -8.38 -23.21
CA LEU A 96 -10.68 -7.33 -23.68
C LEU A 96 -10.38 -6.89 -25.12
N LYS A 97 -9.12 -6.96 -25.56
CA LYS A 97 -8.72 -6.65 -26.94
C LYS A 97 -9.04 -7.79 -27.92
N ASP A 98 -8.88 -9.04 -27.50
CA ASP A 98 -9.13 -10.21 -28.36
C ASP A 98 -10.63 -10.43 -28.62
N ASN A 99 -11.49 -9.99 -27.69
CA ASN A 99 -12.96 -10.00 -27.84
C ASN A 99 -13.48 -8.76 -28.58
N ALA A 100 -12.71 -8.19 -29.52
CA ALA A 100 -13.11 -7.05 -30.33
C ALA A 100 -14.21 -7.42 -31.36
N TYR A 101 -15.41 -7.70 -30.85
CA TYR A 101 -16.67 -7.44 -31.53
C TYR A 101 -17.27 -6.16 -30.94
N PHE A 102 -16.58 -5.05 -31.20
CA PHE A 102 -17.10 -3.68 -31.25
C PHE A 102 -16.32 -2.94 -32.32
#